data_AF-A0A7I4B1T9-F1
#
_entry.id   AF-A0A7I4B1T9-F1
#
_cell.length_a   1.000
_cell.length_b   1.000
_cell.length_c   1.000
_cell.angle_alpha   90.00
_cell.angle_beta   90.00
_cell.angle_gamma   90.00
#
_symmetry.space_group_name_H-M   'P 1'
#
loop_
_entity.id
_entity.type
_entity.pdbx_description
1 polymer ?
#
loop_
_entity_poly.entity_id
_entity_poly.type
_entity_poly.pdbx_seq_one_letter_code
_entity_poly.pdbx_strand_id
1 'polypeptide(L)'
;MKKRTRGYSRLRWRIGVYMFLGLPLVIVAMLKLRSWDVCDEVKQHQISDPFKPKLAFLFLARHFMPLDILWEHFFEESRENEFSIYIHARPGYSYTEENTMCRFFVDRQLKNPTQVVWGEATMIQAERLLLTEALKEPLNDRFLLISDSCIPMYNFEFVYNYVMASEKSFVDSFIDYSDKQYNDDMKAVIPHENWRKGSQWFTLTRKHAEAVAADSTVFPMFVQYCKKNGTKMPHNCIPDEHYIQTLFAMKDLERETERRTLTYSRWENHVKNKGREGWHPVTFTFQDSTLETIKYIQAFRNIRYETESRTEWCKVAGKERPCFLFARKFTRAAGFRLLDQVTKYEKAVPS
;
A
#
# COMPACT_ATOMS: atom_id res chain seq x y z
N MET A 1 -4.32 -103.27 37.03
CA MET A 1 -3.28 -102.58 36.22
C MET A 1 -3.95 -101.84 35.07
N LYS A 2 -3.64 -100.53 34.91
CA LYS A 2 -3.59 -99.70 33.67
C LYS A 2 -4.85 -99.65 32.76
N LYS A 3 -5.28 -98.54 32.16
CA LYS A 3 -4.76 -97.16 32.00
C LYS A 3 -5.93 -96.29 31.45
N ARG A 4 -5.98 -95.02 31.86
CA ARG A 4 -6.74 -93.93 31.22
C ARG A 4 -6.27 -93.69 29.77
N THR A 5 -7.19 -93.37 28.87
CA THR A 5 -6.93 -92.64 27.62
C THR A 5 -7.61 -91.27 27.66
N ARG A 6 -6.84 -90.24 27.29
CA ARG A 6 -7.20 -88.82 27.26
C ARG A 6 -7.11 -88.39 25.79
N GLY A 7 -8.22 -87.93 25.20
CA GLY A 7 -8.24 -87.40 23.84
C GLY A 7 -8.06 -85.88 23.81
N TYR A 8 -7.02 -85.41 23.13
CA TYR A 8 -6.83 -84.00 22.75
C TYR A 8 -6.36 -83.97 21.30
N SER A 9 -7.08 -83.28 20.41
CA SER A 9 -6.55 -82.16 19.60
C SER A 9 -7.52 -81.76 18.48
N ARG A 10 -8.49 -80.88 18.77
CA ARG A 10 -9.20 -80.07 17.76
C ARG A 10 -8.60 -78.66 17.58
N LEU A 11 -7.45 -78.37 18.21
CA LEU A 11 -6.89 -77.02 18.28
C LEU A 11 -5.85 -76.71 17.18
N ARG A 12 -5.38 -77.70 16.42
CA ARG A 12 -4.25 -77.54 15.49
C ARG A 12 -4.61 -76.97 14.11
N TRP A 13 -5.88 -77.00 13.71
CA TRP A 13 -6.31 -76.52 12.38
C TRP A 13 -6.77 -75.05 12.35
N ARG A 14 -7.08 -74.45 13.50
CA ARG A 14 -7.54 -73.05 13.55
C ARG A 14 -6.41 -72.02 13.52
N ILE A 15 -5.18 -72.39 13.88
CA ILE A 15 -4.04 -71.44 13.93
C ILE A 15 -3.43 -71.21 12.54
N GLY A 16 -3.48 -72.19 11.64
CA GLY A 16 -2.90 -72.07 10.29
C GLY A 16 -3.63 -71.08 9.38
N VAL A 17 -4.96 -70.96 9.50
CA VAL A 17 -5.76 -70.10 8.62
C VAL A 17 -5.60 -68.61 8.95
N TYR A 18 -5.43 -68.26 10.23
CA TYR A 18 -5.20 -66.86 10.63
C TYR A 18 -3.82 -66.34 10.23
N MET A 19 -2.81 -67.19 10.09
CA MET A 19 -1.47 -66.78 9.63
C MET A 19 -1.37 -66.53 8.13
N PHE A 20 -2.17 -67.21 7.29
CA PHE A 20 -2.11 -67.04 5.83
C PHE A 20 -2.93 -65.85 5.30
N LEU A 21 -3.97 -65.40 6.03
CA LEU A 21 -4.79 -64.25 5.64
C LEU A 21 -4.42 -62.95 6.38
N GLY A 22 -3.85 -63.03 7.59
CA GLY A 22 -3.48 -61.85 8.38
C GLY A 22 -2.20 -61.17 7.92
N LEU A 23 -1.18 -61.93 7.49
CA LEU A 23 0.11 -61.37 7.08
C LEU A 23 0.04 -60.45 5.86
N PRO A 24 -0.68 -60.79 4.76
CA PRO A 24 -0.79 -59.91 3.60
C PRO A 24 -1.55 -58.62 3.90
N LEU A 25 -2.57 -58.67 4.76
CA LEU A 25 -3.35 -57.50 5.18
C LEU A 25 -2.52 -56.52 6.03
N VAL A 26 -1.65 -57.04 6.90
CA VAL A 26 -0.72 -56.21 7.68
C VAL A 26 0.36 -55.59 6.79
N ILE A 27 0.87 -56.31 5.78
CA ILE A 27 1.85 -55.77 4.84
C ILE A 27 1.23 -54.67 3.95
N VAL A 28 -0.01 -54.85 3.47
CA VAL A 28 -0.72 -53.81 2.71
C VAL A 28 -1.07 -52.60 3.59
N ALA A 29 -1.44 -52.82 4.85
CA ALA A 29 -1.67 -51.73 5.81
C ALA A 29 -0.36 -50.98 6.13
N MET A 30 0.77 -51.68 6.31
CA MET A 30 2.07 -51.04 6.50
C MET A 30 2.57 -50.33 5.25
N LEU A 31 2.31 -50.84 4.04
CA LEU A 31 2.64 -50.16 2.78
C LEU A 31 1.77 -48.92 2.55
N LYS A 32 0.48 -48.95 2.96
CA LYS A 32 -0.40 -47.77 2.94
C LYS A 32 -0.05 -46.74 4.02
N LEU A 33 0.37 -47.18 5.21
CA LEU A 33 0.86 -46.29 6.27
C LEU A 33 2.21 -45.67 5.89
N ARG A 34 3.09 -46.41 5.20
CA ARG A 34 4.37 -45.88 4.67
C ARG A 34 4.19 -44.93 3.49
N SER A 35 3.01 -44.92 2.84
CA SER A 35 2.63 -43.91 1.84
C SER A 35 1.84 -42.74 2.42
N TRP A 36 1.47 -42.78 3.71
CA TRP A 36 0.73 -41.71 4.39
C TRP A 36 1.56 -40.87 5.36
N ASP A 37 2.79 -41.27 5.64
CA ASP A 37 3.77 -40.40 6.30
C ASP A 37 4.73 -39.83 5.25
N VAL A 38 4.86 -38.50 5.26
CA VAL A 38 5.68 -37.64 4.38
C VAL A 38 5.05 -37.27 3.02
N CYS A 39 3.82 -36.76 3.07
CA CYS A 39 3.52 -35.50 2.38
C CYS A 39 3.38 -34.42 3.46
N ASP A 40 4.48 -34.13 4.15
CA ASP A 40 4.63 -32.79 4.70
C ASP A 40 4.64 -31.86 3.49
N GLU A 41 3.57 -31.09 3.32
CA GLU A 41 3.69 -29.80 2.66
C GLU A 41 4.74 -29.03 3.44
N VAL A 42 6.00 -29.18 3.02
CA VAL A 42 7.02 -28.18 3.28
C VAL A 42 6.47 -26.92 2.64
N LYS A 43 5.72 -26.13 3.41
CA LYS A 43 5.65 -24.68 3.23
C LYS A 43 7.11 -24.28 3.25
N GLN A 44 7.66 -24.16 2.05
CA GLN A 44 8.99 -23.69 1.79
C GLN A 44 8.99 -22.28 2.37
N HIS A 45 9.31 -22.16 3.66
CA HIS A 45 9.69 -20.91 4.28
C HIS A 45 10.94 -20.53 3.51
N GLN A 46 10.73 -19.79 2.42
CA GLN A 46 11.81 -19.17 1.68
C GLN A 46 12.60 -18.40 2.73
N ILE A 47 13.84 -18.82 2.94
CA ILE A 47 14.77 -18.13 3.81
C ILE A 47 14.73 -16.67 3.37
N SER A 48 14.23 -15.80 4.26
CA SER A 48 14.13 -14.37 3.99
C SER A 48 15.55 -13.85 3.77
N ASP A 49 15.81 -13.28 2.60
CA ASP A 49 17.07 -12.61 2.35
C ASP A 49 17.13 -11.39 3.29
N PRO A 50 18.04 -11.38 4.28
CA PRO A 50 18.08 -10.32 5.27
C PRO A 50 18.45 -8.97 4.65
N PHE A 51 18.98 -8.94 3.42
CA PHE A 51 19.34 -7.74 2.67
C PHE A 51 18.32 -7.36 1.60
N LYS A 52 17.17 -8.04 1.56
CA LYS A 52 16.11 -7.73 0.60
C LYS A 52 15.59 -6.29 0.80
N PRO A 53 15.54 -5.47 -0.26
CA PRO A 53 14.97 -4.13 -0.18
C PRO A 53 13.50 -4.14 0.27
N LYS A 54 13.09 -3.12 1.02
CA LYS A 54 11.77 -3.01 1.64
C LYS A 54 10.93 -1.90 1.01
N LEU A 55 9.61 -2.11 1.03
CA LEU A 55 8.63 -1.05 0.87
C LEU A 55 8.34 -0.38 2.23
N ALA A 56 8.62 0.91 2.35
CA ALA A 56 8.17 1.73 3.47
C ALA A 56 6.78 2.31 3.19
N PHE A 57 5.77 1.81 3.90
CA PHE A 57 4.42 2.35 3.87
C PHE A 57 4.31 3.48 4.89
N LEU A 58 4.06 4.69 4.38
CA LEU A 58 3.97 5.93 5.13
C LEU A 58 2.49 6.32 5.23
N PHE A 59 1.84 5.94 6.32
CA PHE A 59 0.43 6.25 6.53
C PHE A 59 0.26 7.64 7.12
N LEU A 60 -0.46 8.49 6.40
CA LEU A 60 -0.91 9.79 6.88
C LEU A 60 -2.37 9.67 7.33
N ALA A 61 -2.56 9.59 8.64
CA ALA A 61 -3.85 9.34 9.26
C ALA A 61 -4.21 10.47 10.22
N ARG A 62 -5.51 10.77 10.36
CA ARG A 62 -5.95 11.73 11.39
C ARG A 62 -6.18 11.06 12.75
N HIS A 63 -6.73 9.85 12.74
CA HIS A 63 -7.12 9.09 13.93
C HIS A 63 -7.16 7.59 13.59
N PHE A 64 -8.28 6.91 13.86
CA PHE A 64 -8.44 5.49 13.63
C PHE A 64 -8.35 5.21 12.12
N MET A 65 -7.83 4.04 11.76
CA MET A 65 -7.71 3.61 10.36
C MET A 65 -8.98 2.84 9.96
N PRO A 66 -9.97 3.45 9.28
CA PRO A 66 -11.26 2.80 8.99
C PRO A 66 -11.16 1.57 8.08
N LEU A 67 -10.05 1.42 7.37
CA LEU A 67 -9.83 0.39 6.37
C LEU A 67 -8.72 -0.59 6.79
N ASP A 68 -8.31 -0.56 8.07
CA ASP A 68 -7.25 -1.41 8.61
C ASP A 68 -7.48 -2.91 8.37
N ILE A 69 -8.73 -3.39 8.34
CA ILE A 69 -9.03 -4.80 8.02
C ILE A 69 -8.56 -5.23 6.62
N LEU A 70 -8.59 -4.35 5.62
CA LEU A 70 -8.06 -4.65 4.30
C LEU A 70 -6.53 -4.63 4.28
N TRP A 71 -5.93 -3.77 5.11
CA TRP A 71 -4.48 -3.70 5.26
C TRP A 71 -3.93 -4.91 6.02
N GLU A 72 -4.67 -5.43 7.00
CA GLU A 72 -4.35 -6.69 7.68
C GLU A 72 -4.24 -7.83 6.67
N HIS A 73 -5.27 -8.01 5.84
CA HIS A 73 -5.28 -9.00 4.77
C HIS A 73 -4.11 -8.79 3.80
N PHE A 74 -3.87 -7.55 3.36
CA PHE A 74 -2.78 -7.22 2.44
C PHE A 74 -1.40 -7.57 3.00
N PHE A 75 -1.12 -7.23 4.25
CA PHE A 75 0.20 -7.48 4.86
C PHE A 75 0.40 -8.92 5.31
N GLU A 76 -0.67 -9.67 5.63
CA GLU A 76 -0.57 -11.09 5.99
C GLU A 76 0.01 -11.95 4.85
N GLU A 77 -0.18 -11.55 3.59
CA GLU A 77 0.37 -12.24 2.42
C GLU A 77 1.85 -11.94 2.13
N SER A 78 2.45 -10.97 2.83
CA SER A 78 3.85 -10.59 2.61
C SER A 78 4.83 -11.59 3.21
N ARG A 79 6.07 -11.64 2.67
CA ARG A 79 7.15 -12.43 3.29
C ARG A 79 7.81 -11.62 4.39
N GLU A 80 8.44 -12.32 5.32
CA GLU A 80 9.24 -11.68 6.36
C GLU A 80 10.23 -10.69 5.76
N ASN A 81 10.33 -9.51 6.38
CA ASN A 81 11.31 -8.47 6.06
C ASN A 81 11.11 -7.75 4.70
N GLU A 82 9.94 -7.79 4.07
CA GLU A 82 9.68 -7.10 2.78
C GLU A 82 9.13 -5.67 2.89
N PHE A 83 8.69 -5.25 4.08
CA PHE A 83 8.09 -3.93 4.29
C PHE A 83 8.37 -3.36 5.68
N SER A 84 8.07 -2.07 5.82
CA SER A 84 8.06 -1.35 7.08
C SER A 84 6.88 -0.37 7.09
N ILE A 85 6.30 -0.13 8.27
CA ILE A 85 5.14 0.73 8.44
C ILE A 85 5.49 1.87 9.38
N TYR A 86 5.13 3.08 8.97
CA TYR A 86 5.26 4.31 9.74
C TYR A 86 3.93 5.06 9.65
N ILE A 87 3.41 5.49 10.80
CA ILE A 87 2.10 6.16 10.85
C ILE A 87 2.27 7.55 11.45
N HIS A 88 1.88 8.58 10.72
CA HIS A 88 1.66 9.90 11.28
C HIS A 88 0.18 9.98 11.67
N ALA A 89 -0.07 10.16 12.97
CA ALA A 89 -1.39 10.38 13.53
C ALA A 89 -1.44 11.74 14.26
N ARG A 90 -2.64 12.20 14.63
CA ARG A 90 -2.76 13.39 15.49
C ARG A 90 -1.98 13.19 16.80
N PRO A 91 -1.41 14.27 17.38
CA PRO A 91 -0.74 14.20 18.69
C PRO A 91 -1.60 13.52 19.76
N GLY A 92 -0.98 12.62 20.51
CA GLY A 92 -1.62 11.87 21.60
C GLY A 92 -2.46 10.66 21.16
N TYR A 93 -2.51 10.32 19.87
CA TYR A 93 -3.13 9.09 19.40
C TYR A 93 -2.10 7.99 19.16
N SER A 94 -2.39 6.78 19.67
CA SER A 94 -1.57 5.59 19.51
C SER A 94 -2.41 4.43 18.99
N TYR A 95 -1.82 3.59 18.14
CA TYR A 95 -2.45 2.36 17.66
C TYR A 95 -2.10 1.21 18.61
N THR A 96 -3.12 0.58 19.17
CA THR A 96 -3.01 -0.54 20.12
C THR A 96 -3.84 -1.71 19.61
N GLU A 97 -3.60 -2.91 20.14
CA GLU A 97 -4.38 -4.11 19.81
C GLU A 97 -5.90 -3.92 20.06
N GLU A 98 -6.28 -2.98 20.92
CA GLU A 98 -7.67 -2.69 21.26
C GLU A 98 -8.38 -1.80 20.21
N ASN A 99 -7.63 -1.04 19.41
CA ASN A 99 -8.19 0.03 18.58
C ASN A 99 -7.90 -0.08 17.08
N THR A 100 -7.17 -1.11 16.65
CA THR A 100 -6.99 -1.47 15.25
C THR A 100 -7.19 -2.96 15.02
N MET A 101 -7.78 -3.31 13.88
CA MET A 101 -7.88 -4.70 13.41
C MET A 101 -6.61 -5.15 12.66
N CYS A 102 -5.67 -4.25 12.38
CA CYS A 102 -4.42 -4.59 11.72
C CYS A 102 -3.28 -4.72 12.73
N ARG A 103 -2.78 -5.94 12.93
CA ARG A 103 -1.68 -6.21 13.88
C ARG A 103 -0.39 -5.49 13.49
N PHE A 104 -0.21 -5.23 12.20
CA PHE A 104 0.96 -4.53 11.67
C PHE A 104 0.97 -3.02 11.97
N PHE A 105 -0.16 -2.44 12.40
CA PHE A 105 -0.25 -1.01 12.76
C PHE A 105 0.07 -0.72 14.22
N VAL A 106 0.05 -1.74 15.09
CA VAL A 106 0.32 -1.60 16.53
C VAL A 106 1.70 -0.98 16.75
N ASP A 107 1.74 0.09 17.54
CA ASP A 107 2.96 0.83 17.90
C ASP A 107 3.81 1.34 16.73
N ARG A 108 3.18 1.60 15.57
CA ARG A 108 3.86 2.17 14.39
C ARG A 108 3.74 3.68 14.24
N GLN A 109 3.02 4.34 15.15
CA GLN A 109 2.90 5.80 15.15
C GLN A 109 4.22 6.52 15.44
N LEU A 110 4.44 7.67 14.81
CA LEU A 110 5.53 8.57 15.15
C LEU A 110 5.37 9.09 16.58
N LYS A 111 6.48 9.17 17.32
CA LYS A 111 6.47 9.61 18.74
C LYS A 111 6.13 11.09 18.91
N ASN A 112 6.59 11.94 17.99
CA ASN A 112 6.43 13.39 18.04
C ASN A 112 5.76 13.91 16.75
N PRO A 113 4.48 13.60 16.51
CA PRO A 113 3.80 14.07 15.31
C PRO A 113 3.47 15.56 15.43
N THR A 114 3.51 16.28 14.30
CA THR A 114 2.95 17.63 14.20
C THR A 114 1.42 17.61 14.09
N GLN A 115 0.73 18.66 14.54
CA GLN A 115 -0.71 18.80 14.30
C GLN A 115 -0.94 19.20 12.84
N VAL A 116 -1.56 18.31 12.07
CA VAL A 116 -1.88 18.55 10.65
C VAL A 116 -3.15 19.38 10.53
N VAL A 117 -3.10 20.38 9.65
CA VAL A 117 -4.25 21.15 9.19
C VAL A 117 -4.32 21.04 7.66
N TRP A 118 -5.51 20.72 7.14
CA TRP A 118 -5.71 20.54 5.71
C TRP A 118 -5.39 21.81 4.92
N GLY A 119 -4.64 21.70 3.82
CA GLY A 119 -4.26 22.82 2.97
C GLY A 119 -3.26 23.78 3.64
N GLU A 120 -2.51 23.33 4.64
CA GLU A 120 -1.43 24.10 5.27
C GLU A 120 -0.11 23.32 5.21
N ALA A 121 1.01 24.03 5.37
CA ALA A 121 2.34 23.43 5.31
C ALA A 121 2.59 22.36 6.39
N THR A 122 1.75 22.27 7.42
CA THR A 122 1.79 21.18 8.42
C THR A 122 1.53 19.81 7.80
N MET A 123 0.81 19.75 6.66
CA MET A 123 0.64 18.53 5.88
C MET A 123 1.99 18.03 5.34
N ILE A 124 2.73 18.91 4.66
CA ILE A 124 4.09 18.61 4.16
C ILE A 124 5.02 18.25 5.32
N GLN A 125 4.91 18.95 6.45
CA GLN A 125 5.74 18.65 7.62
C GLN A 125 5.50 17.22 8.12
N ALA A 126 4.25 16.74 8.13
CA ALA A 126 3.93 15.36 8.50
C ALA A 126 4.53 14.33 7.53
N GLU A 127 4.44 14.58 6.23
CA GLU A 127 5.05 13.74 5.18
C GLU A 127 6.57 13.67 5.31
N ARG A 128 7.21 14.83 5.55
CA ARG A 128 8.66 14.91 5.78
C ARG A 128 9.09 14.16 7.04
N LEU A 129 8.31 14.21 8.12
CA LEU A 129 8.59 13.45 9.35
C LEU A 129 8.49 11.94 9.10
N LEU A 130 7.47 11.48 8.36
CA LEU A 130 7.34 10.09 7.92
C LEU A 130 8.56 9.63 7.12
N LEU A 131 8.96 10.41 6.11
CA LEU A 131 10.14 10.10 5.28
C LEU A 131 11.42 10.05 6.12
N THR A 132 11.63 11.03 7.00
CA THR A 132 12.82 11.12 7.85
C THR A 132 12.91 9.91 8.79
N GLU A 133 11.79 9.48 9.38
CA GLU A 133 11.78 8.29 10.23
C GLU A 133 12.05 7.02 9.42
N ALA A 134 11.41 6.88 8.27
CA ALA A 134 11.54 5.71 7.41
C ALA A 134 12.94 5.55 6.80
N LEU A 135 13.63 6.65 6.52
CA LEU A 135 14.99 6.65 5.95
C LEU A 135 16.04 6.08 6.91
N LYS A 136 15.75 6.01 8.22
CA LYS A 136 16.65 5.43 9.24
C LYS A 136 16.86 3.92 9.08
N GLU A 137 15.87 3.21 8.53
CA GLU A 137 15.99 1.79 8.20
C GLU A 137 16.71 1.68 6.85
N PRO A 138 17.96 1.18 6.78
CA PRO A 138 18.76 1.15 5.56
C PRO A 138 18.14 0.31 4.44
N LEU A 139 17.34 -0.70 4.76
CA LEU A 139 16.73 -1.57 3.75
C LEU A 139 15.48 -0.98 3.09
N ASN A 140 14.90 0.10 3.63
CA ASN A 140 13.80 0.80 2.97
C ASN A 140 14.29 1.42 1.66
N ASP A 141 13.75 1.00 0.52
CA ASP A 141 14.22 1.46 -0.79
C ASP A 141 13.13 2.18 -1.60
N ARG A 142 11.87 1.93 -1.25
CA ARG A 142 10.70 2.58 -1.86
C ARG A 142 9.78 3.09 -0.76
N PHE A 143 9.29 4.33 -0.91
CA PHE A 143 8.55 5.05 0.12
C PHE A 143 7.19 5.46 -0.41
N LEU A 144 6.12 4.87 0.10
CA LEU A 144 4.76 5.00 -0.43
C LEU A 144 3.91 5.81 0.55
N LEU A 145 3.43 6.98 0.14
CA LEU A 145 2.50 7.77 0.96
C LEU A 145 1.07 7.28 0.75
N ILE A 146 0.40 6.93 1.84
CA ILE A 146 -0.94 6.33 1.85
C ILE A 146 -1.82 7.04 2.88
N SER A 147 -3.10 7.32 2.56
CA SER A 147 -4.06 7.86 3.54
C SER A 147 -4.82 6.76 4.26
N ASP A 148 -5.33 7.11 5.44
CA ASP A 148 -6.36 6.37 6.19
C ASP A 148 -7.61 5.95 5.39
N SER A 149 -7.85 6.55 4.22
CA SER A 149 -8.99 6.27 3.33
C SER A 149 -8.60 5.56 2.02
N CYS A 150 -7.36 5.08 1.92
CA CYS A 150 -6.88 4.30 0.79
C CYS A 150 -7.09 2.79 1.00
N ILE A 151 -7.33 2.09 -0.10
CA ILE A 151 -7.31 0.62 -0.17
C ILE A 151 -6.20 0.13 -1.12
N PRO A 152 -5.59 -1.04 -0.86
CA PRO A 152 -4.82 -1.75 -1.87
C PRO A 152 -5.75 -2.37 -2.92
N MET A 153 -5.33 -2.30 -4.19
CA MET A 153 -6.10 -2.82 -5.34
C MET A 153 -5.60 -4.17 -5.83
N TYR A 154 -4.46 -4.63 -5.32
CA TYR A 154 -3.80 -5.89 -5.67
C TYR A 154 -3.17 -6.47 -4.42
N ASN A 155 -2.79 -7.75 -4.48
CA ASN A 155 -2.04 -8.39 -3.41
C ASN A 155 -0.63 -7.80 -3.22
N PHE A 156 -0.03 -8.12 -2.07
CA PHE A 156 1.27 -7.57 -1.68
C PHE A 156 2.38 -7.92 -2.68
N GLU A 157 2.47 -9.18 -3.11
CA GLU A 157 3.51 -9.63 -4.04
C GLU A 157 3.46 -8.85 -5.36
N PHE A 158 2.26 -8.59 -5.90
CA PHE A 158 2.12 -7.78 -7.11
C PHE A 158 2.59 -6.33 -6.88
N VAL A 159 2.17 -5.70 -5.78
CA VAL A 159 2.58 -4.32 -5.44
C VAL A 159 4.10 -4.24 -5.26
N TYR A 160 4.68 -5.16 -4.51
CA TYR A 160 6.12 -5.26 -4.29
C TYR A 160 6.88 -5.36 -5.61
N ASN A 161 6.52 -6.35 -6.44
CA ASN A 161 7.19 -6.58 -7.71
C ASN A 161 7.00 -5.41 -8.69
N TYR A 162 5.83 -4.78 -8.70
CA TYR A 162 5.57 -3.59 -9.52
C TYR A 162 6.50 -2.44 -9.12
N VAL A 163 6.54 -2.10 -7.84
CA VAL A 163 7.26 -0.91 -7.36
C VAL A 163 8.77 -1.13 -7.40
N MET A 164 9.25 -2.34 -7.06
CA MET A 164 10.67 -2.66 -7.10
C MET A 164 11.22 -2.79 -8.52
N ALA A 165 10.40 -3.19 -9.51
CA ALA A 165 10.83 -3.25 -10.90
C ALA A 165 11.02 -1.87 -11.56
N SER A 166 10.56 -0.79 -10.93
CA SER A 166 10.79 0.58 -11.40
C SER A 166 12.06 1.16 -10.79
N GLU A 167 12.91 1.76 -11.62
CA GLU A 167 14.03 2.60 -11.18
C GLU A 167 13.59 4.03 -10.84
N LYS A 168 12.39 4.42 -11.29
CA LYS A 168 11.84 5.78 -11.13
C LYS A 168 10.87 5.87 -9.98
N SER A 169 10.75 7.09 -9.44
CA SER A 169 9.65 7.45 -8.54
C SER A 169 8.37 7.76 -9.30
N PHE A 170 7.22 7.57 -8.65
CA PHE A 170 5.91 7.93 -9.17
C PHE A 170 5.42 9.17 -8.43
N VAL A 171 5.55 10.31 -9.11
CA VAL A 171 5.13 11.62 -8.60
C VAL A 171 4.27 12.25 -9.68
N ASP A 172 2.98 12.41 -9.37
CA ASP A 172 2.10 13.15 -10.25
C ASP A 172 2.59 14.61 -10.34
N SER A 173 2.86 15.10 -11.55
CA SER A 173 3.44 16.43 -11.77
C SER A 173 3.08 16.96 -13.15
N PHE A 174 2.44 18.13 -13.19
CA PHE A 174 2.03 18.83 -14.41
C PHE A 174 2.01 20.34 -14.20
N ILE A 175 2.05 21.07 -15.32
CA ILE A 175 1.82 22.50 -15.34
C ILE A 175 0.32 22.74 -15.45
N ASP A 176 -0.23 23.53 -14.53
CA ASP A 176 -1.60 24.03 -14.58
C ASP A 176 -1.56 25.53 -14.91
N TYR A 177 -1.76 25.86 -16.19
CA TYR A 177 -1.73 27.25 -16.67
C TYR A 177 -2.86 28.12 -16.11
N SER A 178 -3.87 27.51 -15.48
CA SER A 178 -5.00 28.21 -14.85
C SER A 178 -4.82 28.38 -13.35
N ASP A 179 -3.74 27.87 -12.78
CA ASP A 179 -3.51 27.85 -11.34
C ASP A 179 -3.22 29.25 -10.80
N LYS A 180 -4.02 29.65 -9.81
CA LYS A 180 -3.91 30.96 -9.13
C LYS A 180 -3.37 30.82 -7.71
N GLN A 181 -2.85 29.64 -7.36
CA GLN A 181 -2.37 29.33 -6.02
C GLN A 181 -0.93 29.77 -5.77
N TYR A 182 -0.16 30.05 -6.84
CA TYR A 182 1.19 30.57 -6.74
C TYR A 182 1.19 31.97 -6.10
N ASN A 183 2.14 32.19 -5.18
CA ASN A 183 2.35 33.49 -4.53
C ASN A 183 3.64 34.12 -5.07
N ASP A 184 3.51 35.32 -5.66
CA ASP A 184 4.63 36.05 -6.27
C ASP A 184 5.77 36.38 -5.29
N ASP A 185 5.48 36.46 -3.98
CA ASP A 185 6.51 36.66 -2.96
C ASP A 185 7.49 35.47 -2.88
N MET A 186 7.11 34.30 -3.41
CA MET A 186 8.00 33.14 -3.48
C MET A 186 9.02 33.21 -4.63
N LYS A 187 8.82 34.11 -5.61
CA LYS A 187 9.56 34.14 -6.88
C LYS A 187 11.07 34.22 -6.76
N ALA A 188 11.57 34.86 -5.71
CA ALA A 188 13.00 34.99 -5.47
C ALA A 188 13.68 33.64 -5.17
N VAL A 189 12.94 32.66 -4.63
CA VAL A 189 13.44 31.34 -4.25
C VAL A 189 12.85 30.24 -5.13
N ILE A 190 11.55 30.29 -5.40
CA ILE A 190 10.82 29.35 -6.26
C ILE A 190 10.38 30.11 -7.51
N PRO A 191 11.13 30.04 -8.62
CA PRO A 191 10.70 30.66 -9.87
C PRO A 191 9.40 30.06 -10.39
N HIS A 192 8.59 30.86 -11.10
CA HIS A 192 7.28 30.43 -11.60
C HIS A 192 7.41 29.27 -12.60
N GLU A 193 8.48 29.22 -13.37
CA GLU A 193 8.80 28.15 -14.31
C GLU A 193 9.08 26.80 -13.63
N ASN A 194 9.37 26.77 -12.33
CA ASN A 194 9.52 25.56 -11.53
C ASN A 194 8.24 25.21 -10.76
N TRP A 195 7.22 26.07 -10.75
CA TRP A 195 5.94 25.75 -10.12
C TRP A 195 5.29 24.58 -10.84
N ARG A 196 4.95 23.54 -10.07
CA ARG A 196 4.29 22.34 -10.55
C ARG A 196 3.13 21.99 -9.65
N LYS A 197 2.11 21.36 -10.22
CA LYS A 197 0.94 20.83 -9.53
C LYS A 197 0.89 19.32 -9.67
N GLY A 198 0.29 18.64 -8.70
CA GLY A 198 0.03 17.22 -8.78
C GLY A 198 -0.63 16.66 -7.54
N SER A 199 -0.90 15.36 -7.56
CA SER A 199 -1.38 14.63 -6.40
C SER A 199 -0.38 14.67 -5.23
N GLN A 200 -0.91 14.82 -4.02
CA GLN A 200 -0.18 14.60 -2.77
C GLN A 200 0.42 13.17 -2.67
N TRP A 201 -0.24 12.16 -3.24
CA TRP A 201 0.12 10.75 -3.05
C TRP A 201 1.29 10.34 -3.97
N PHE A 202 2.42 10.00 -3.38
CA PHE A 202 3.65 9.65 -4.09
C PHE A 202 4.15 8.23 -3.79
N THR A 203 5.05 7.75 -4.65
CA THR A 203 5.94 6.62 -4.36
C THR A 203 7.37 7.02 -4.75
N LEU A 204 8.26 7.15 -3.78
CA LEU A 204 9.63 7.63 -3.98
C LEU A 204 10.65 6.50 -3.92
N THR A 205 11.73 6.65 -4.68
CA THR A 205 13.00 5.94 -4.44
C THR A 205 13.69 6.55 -3.22
N ARG A 206 14.64 5.83 -2.61
CA ARG A 206 15.45 6.35 -1.52
C ARG A 206 16.11 7.71 -1.84
N LYS A 207 16.75 7.84 -3.00
CA LYS A 207 17.38 9.11 -3.45
C LYS A 207 16.40 10.29 -3.37
N HIS A 208 15.17 10.10 -3.84
CA HIS A 208 14.15 11.15 -3.83
C HIS A 208 13.56 11.39 -2.44
N ALA A 209 13.38 10.35 -1.63
CA ALA A 209 12.99 10.49 -0.23
C ALA A 209 14.01 11.33 0.56
N GLU A 210 15.30 11.08 0.37
CA GLU A 210 16.39 11.86 0.95
C GLU A 210 16.37 13.32 0.49
N ALA A 211 16.12 13.55 -0.80
CA ALA A 211 16.01 14.91 -1.35
C ALA A 211 14.88 15.74 -0.73
N VAL A 212 13.74 15.09 -0.42
CA VAL A 212 12.58 15.69 0.26
C VAL A 212 12.86 15.91 1.74
N ALA A 213 13.45 14.93 2.43
CA ALA A 213 13.77 15.03 3.85
C ALA A 213 14.79 16.13 4.13
N ALA A 214 15.81 16.26 3.27
CA ALA A 214 16.89 17.24 3.37
C ALA A 214 16.54 18.64 2.83
N ASP A 215 15.32 18.86 2.32
CA ASP A 215 14.94 20.15 1.76
C ASP A 215 14.98 21.28 2.81
N SER A 216 15.69 22.34 2.48
CA SER A 216 15.80 23.56 3.28
C SER A 216 15.49 24.81 2.45
N THR A 217 15.01 24.64 1.22
CA THR A 217 14.76 25.74 0.28
C THR A 217 13.29 25.91 -0.02
N VAL A 218 12.59 24.83 -0.39
CA VAL A 218 11.22 24.94 -0.92
C VAL A 218 10.19 24.97 0.21
N PHE A 219 10.28 24.03 1.15
CA PHE A 219 9.35 23.90 2.26
C PHE A 219 9.24 25.17 3.12
N PRO A 220 10.34 25.88 3.49
CA PRO A 220 10.23 27.13 4.23
C PRO A 220 9.39 28.19 3.50
N MET A 221 9.45 28.25 2.17
CA MET A 221 8.63 29.17 1.38
C MET A 221 7.14 28.83 1.50
N PHE A 222 6.78 27.55 1.40
CA PHE A 222 5.42 27.11 1.64
C PHE A 222 4.95 27.41 3.07
N VAL A 223 5.79 27.19 4.09
CA VAL A 223 5.48 27.55 5.48
C VAL A 223 5.24 29.05 5.64
N GLN A 224 6.03 29.88 4.96
CA GLN A 224 5.95 31.33 5.07
C GLN A 224 4.75 31.92 4.32
N TYR A 225 4.51 31.48 3.08
CA TYR A 225 3.63 32.14 2.13
C TYR A 225 2.30 31.43 1.87
N CYS A 226 2.17 30.14 2.22
CA CYS A 226 0.92 29.38 2.09
C CYS A 226 0.18 29.28 3.44
N LYS A 227 -0.29 30.43 3.94
CA LYS A 227 -1.03 30.55 5.21
C LYS A 227 -2.46 31.00 4.98
N LYS A 228 -3.41 30.43 5.72
CA LYS A 228 -4.83 30.82 5.66
C LYS A 228 -5.14 32.18 6.31
N ASN A 229 -4.34 32.63 7.27
CA ASN A 229 -4.66 33.77 8.15
C ASN A 229 -4.00 35.09 7.71
N GLY A 230 -4.20 35.49 6.46
CA GLY A 230 -3.98 36.87 6.02
C GLY A 230 -5.33 37.58 5.85
N THR A 231 -5.50 38.76 6.46
CA THR A 231 -6.67 39.66 6.26
C THR A 231 -6.85 40.12 4.80
N LYS A 232 -5.95 39.71 3.91
CA LYS A 232 -6.06 39.70 2.46
C LYS A 232 -5.96 38.25 1.98
N MET A 233 -7.07 37.56 1.77
CA MET A 233 -7.03 36.37 0.90
C MET A 233 -7.03 36.85 -0.55
N PRO A 234 -6.06 36.42 -1.38
CA PRO A 234 -6.45 36.09 -2.75
C PRO A 234 -6.01 34.68 -3.20
N HIS A 235 -5.09 34.00 -2.49
CA HIS A 235 -4.48 32.77 -2.98
C HIS A 235 -4.71 31.59 -2.04
N ASN A 236 -5.59 30.66 -2.45
CA ASN A 236 -5.82 29.37 -1.79
C ASN A 236 -4.61 28.44 -2.04
N CYS A 237 -3.43 28.72 -1.49
CA CYS A 237 -2.30 27.78 -1.68
C CYS A 237 -2.60 26.45 -0.96
N ILE A 238 -2.69 25.35 -1.72
CA ILE A 238 -2.79 23.96 -1.20
C ILE A 238 -1.42 23.29 -1.34
N PRO A 239 -0.54 23.45 -0.34
CA PRO A 239 0.90 23.28 -0.54
C PRO A 239 1.30 21.81 -0.78
N ASP A 240 0.54 20.86 -0.24
CA ASP A 240 0.73 19.42 -0.40
C ASP A 240 0.50 18.92 -1.84
N GLU A 241 -0.20 19.70 -2.68
CA GLU A 241 -0.40 19.41 -4.11
C GLU A 241 0.65 20.06 -5.02
N HIS A 242 1.66 20.72 -4.44
CA HIS A 242 2.68 21.47 -5.19
C HIS A 242 4.12 21.20 -4.73
N TYR A 243 4.33 20.88 -3.46
CA TYR A 243 5.65 20.90 -2.84
C TYR A 243 6.67 19.95 -3.47
N ILE A 244 6.40 18.64 -3.53
CA ILE A 244 7.38 17.67 -4.04
C ILE A 244 7.62 17.87 -5.53
N GLN A 245 6.57 18.18 -6.29
CA GLN A 245 6.64 18.44 -7.72
C GLN A 245 7.54 19.65 -8.00
N THR A 246 7.33 20.73 -7.26
CA THR A 246 8.12 21.98 -7.38
C THR A 246 9.56 21.76 -6.92
N LEU A 247 9.77 21.03 -5.82
CA LEU A 247 11.10 20.68 -5.34
C LEU A 247 11.90 19.89 -6.38
N PHE A 248 11.25 18.93 -7.06
CA PHE A 248 11.92 18.12 -8.08
C PHE A 248 12.19 18.91 -9.36
N ALA A 249 11.30 19.84 -9.74
CA ALA A 249 11.57 20.79 -10.81
C ALA A 249 12.76 21.70 -10.50
N MET A 250 12.89 22.18 -9.25
CA MET A 250 14.01 23.03 -8.83
C MET A 250 15.34 22.29 -8.71
N LYS A 251 15.31 20.98 -8.51
CA LYS A 251 16.51 20.12 -8.38
C LYS A 251 16.86 19.35 -9.65
N ASP A 252 16.19 19.64 -10.77
CA ASP A 252 16.34 18.93 -12.05
C ASP A 252 16.08 17.41 -11.95
N LEU A 253 15.25 16.98 -11.01
CA LEU A 253 14.92 15.56 -10.76
C LEU A 253 13.71 15.05 -11.55
N GLU A 254 13.04 15.90 -12.33
CA GLU A 254 11.81 15.54 -13.06
C GLU A 254 12.02 14.37 -14.05
N ARG A 255 13.23 14.20 -14.60
CA ARG A 255 13.54 13.11 -15.55
C ARG A 255 13.65 11.74 -14.87
N GLU A 256 13.82 11.72 -13.55
CA GLU A 256 13.94 10.52 -12.74
C GLU A 256 12.57 10.06 -12.19
N THR A 257 11.49 10.73 -12.58
CA THR A 257 10.13 10.37 -12.17
C THR A 257 9.29 9.91 -13.36
N GLU A 258 8.36 9.02 -13.06
CA GLU A 258 7.14 8.85 -13.83
C GLU A 258 6.16 9.92 -13.33
N ARG A 259 5.71 10.79 -14.24
CA ARG A 259 4.89 11.97 -13.94
C ARG A 259 3.41 11.61 -13.73
N ARG A 260 3.17 10.66 -12.83
CA ARG A 260 1.88 10.11 -12.42
C ARG A 260 1.95 9.53 -10.99
N THR A 261 0.82 9.46 -10.32
CA THR A 261 0.67 8.75 -9.04
C THR A 261 0.24 7.29 -9.25
N LEU A 262 0.49 6.44 -8.24
CA LEU A 262 -0.05 5.08 -8.17
C LEU A 262 -1.38 5.01 -7.41
N THR A 263 -1.93 6.14 -6.96
CA THR A 263 -3.16 6.20 -6.16
C THR A 263 -4.31 6.82 -6.95
N TYR A 264 -5.30 6.01 -7.30
CA TYR A 264 -6.51 6.47 -7.99
C TYR A 264 -7.37 7.34 -7.08
N SER A 265 -7.87 8.47 -7.60
CA SER A 265 -8.89 9.29 -6.96
C SER A 265 -9.97 9.63 -7.99
N ARG A 266 -11.25 9.37 -7.68
CA ARG A 266 -12.37 9.79 -8.52
C ARG A 266 -12.73 11.24 -8.22
N TRP A 267 -12.66 12.10 -9.21
CA TRP A 267 -13.14 13.48 -9.13
C TRP A 267 -14.39 13.60 -10.01
N GLU A 268 -15.46 14.14 -9.46
CA GLU A 268 -16.65 14.50 -10.24
C GLU A 268 -16.58 16.00 -10.55
N ASN A 269 -16.85 16.34 -11.81
CA ASN A 269 -16.95 17.73 -12.25
C ASN A 269 -18.19 18.37 -11.62
N HIS A 270 -18.09 18.82 -10.37
CA HIS A 270 -19.13 19.62 -9.72
C HIS A 270 -19.09 21.05 -10.26
N VAL A 271 -19.34 21.22 -11.56
CA VAL A 271 -19.87 22.49 -12.08
C VAL A 271 -21.33 22.54 -11.62
N LYS A 272 -21.58 22.95 -10.36
CA LYS A 272 -22.75 23.78 -9.96
C LYS A 272 -22.96 24.06 -8.47
N ASN A 273 -22.29 23.41 -7.52
CA ASN A 273 -22.48 23.76 -6.10
C ASN A 273 -21.16 24.23 -5.47
N LYS A 274 -20.98 25.55 -5.36
CA LYS A 274 -19.87 26.18 -4.65
C LYS A 274 -19.96 25.84 -3.15
N GLY A 275 -19.24 24.80 -2.74
CA GLY A 275 -19.07 24.36 -1.36
C GLY A 275 -17.76 23.57 -1.19
N ARG A 276 -17.49 23.05 0.02
CA ARG A 276 -16.30 22.23 0.33
C ARG A 276 -16.24 20.90 -0.47
N GLU A 277 -17.35 20.47 -1.06
CA GLU A 277 -17.46 19.20 -1.80
C GLU A 277 -16.62 19.16 -3.08
N GLY A 278 -16.34 20.30 -3.73
CA GLY A 278 -15.48 20.36 -4.91
C GLY A 278 -13.96 20.26 -4.63
N TRP A 279 -13.55 20.26 -3.36
CA TRP A 279 -12.14 20.23 -2.94
C TRP A 279 -11.67 18.83 -2.54
N HIS A 280 -12.55 17.84 -2.66
CA HIS A 280 -12.28 16.47 -2.26
C HIS A 280 -12.76 15.49 -3.33
N PRO A 281 -12.01 14.40 -3.58
CA PRO A 281 -12.49 13.35 -4.45
C PRO A 281 -13.67 12.62 -3.79
N VAL A 282 -14.44 11.96 -4.64
CA VAL A 282 -15.62 11.19 -4.25
C VAL A 282 -15.24 10.11 -3.26
N THR A 283 -16.11 9.90 -2.26
CA THR A 283 -15.96 8.85 -1.27
C THR A 283 -16.83 7.65 -1.66
N PHE A 284 -16.20 6.52 -1.97
CA PHE A 284 -16.86 5.26 -2.27
C PHE A 284 -17.52 4.70 -1.00
N THR A 285 -18.84 4.54 -1.08
CA THR A 285 -19.66 3.95 -0.03
C THR A 285 -19.69 2.44 -0.13
N PHE A 286 -20.41 1.77 0.78
CA PHE A 286 -20.71 0.34 0.63
C PHE A 286 -21.28 0.08 -0.77
N GLN A 287 -22.29 0.84 -1.23
CA GLN A 287 -22.99 0.62 -2.50
C GLN A 287 -22.08 0.75 -3.72
N ASP A 288 -21.14 1.71 -3.70
CA ASP A 288 -20.23 1.99 -4.82
C ASP A 288 -19.10 0.95 -4.94
N SER A 289 -18.77 0.25 -3.85
CA SER A 289 -17.56 -0.58 -3.74
C SER A 289 -17.82 -2.01 -4.23
N THR A 290 -18.13 -2.13 -5.51
CA THR A 290 -18.41 -3.41 -6.18
C THR A 290 -17.14 -3.98 -6.84
N LEU A 291 -17.11 -5.29 -7.10
CA LEU A 291 -16.08 -5.92 -7.91
C LEU A 291 -15.92 -5.26 -9.29
N GLU A 292 -17.03 -4.82 -9.90
CA GLU A 292 -17.00 -4.12 -11.19
C GLU A 292 -16.29 -2.77 -11.07
N THR A 293 -16.58 -1.99 -10.03
CA THR A 293 -15.90 -0.72 -9.74
C THR A 293 -14.40 -0.93 -9.59
N ILE A 294 -13.99 -1.95 -8.84
CA ILE A 294 -12.57 -2.26 -8.64
C ILE A 294 -11.91 -2.65 -9.96
N LYS A 295 -12.51 -3.55 -10.74
CA LYS A 295 -12.00 -3.97 -12.05
C LYS A 295 -11.92 -2.82 -13.05
N TYR A 296 -12.89 -1.90 -13.02
CA TYR A 296 -12.86 -0.69 -13.83
C TYR A 296 -11.63 0.17 -13.53
N ILE A 297 -11.31 0.39 -12.25
CA ILE A 297 -10.10 1.14 -11.86
C ILE A 297 -8.83 0.38 -12.25
N GLN A 298 -8.80 -0.94 -12.06
CA GLN A 298 -7.67 -1.80 -12.46
C GLN A 298 -7.44 -1.82 -13.98
N ALA A 299 -8.44 -1.50 -14.80
CA ALA A 299 -8.34 -1.51 -16.25
C ALA A 299 -7.61 -0.27 -16.83
N PHE A 300 -7.33 0.77 -16.05
CA PHE A 300 -6.61 1.94 -16.55
C PHE A 300 -5.19 1.59 -17.01
N ARG A 301 -4.86 1.97 -18.25
CA ARG A 301 -3.53 1.79 -18.89
C ARG A 301 -2.87 3.10 -19.28
N ASN A 302 -3.61 4.20 -19.22
CA ASN A 302 -3.07 5.53 -19.40
C ASN A 302 -3.84 6.56 -18.56
N ILE A 303 -3.22 7.72 -18.37
CA ILE A 303 -3.79 8.88 -17.67
C ILE A 303 -3.66 10.09 -18.60
N ARG A 304 -4.76 10.84 -18.77
CA ARG A 304 -4.79 12.05 -19.59
C ARG A 304 -4.63 13.30 -18.72
N TYR A 305 -3.61 14.09 -19.01
CA TYR A 305 -3.38 15.41 -18.41
C TYR A 305 -3.85 16.48 -19.39
N GLU A 306 -5.05 16.99 -19.17
CA GLU A 306 -5.70 17.93 -20.08
C GLU A 306 -4.91 19.24 -20.25
N THR A 307 -4.38 19.80 -19.15
CA THR A 307 -3.68 21.09 -19.14
C THR A 307 -2.42 21.08 -20.02
N GLU A 308 -1.72 19.96 -20.09
CA GLU A 308 -0.50 19.80 -20.90
C GLU A 308 -0.76 19.12 -22.24
N SER A 309 -2.01 18.76 -22.51
CA SER A 309 -2.37 17.88 -23.62
C SER A 309 -1.47 16.63 -23.70
N ARG A 310 -1.10 16.07 -22.54
CA ARG A 310 -0.19 14.93 -22.39
C ARG A 310 -0.94 13.66 -21.99
N THR A 311 -0.52 12.52 -22.52
CA THR A 311 -1.05 11.21 -22.12
C THR A 311 0.09 10.36 -21.58
N GLU A 312 -0.02 9.96 -20.32
CA GLU A 312 0.92 9.07 -19.67
C GLU A 312 0.48 7.63 -19.86
N TRP A 313 1.28 6.85 -20.59
CA TRP A 313 1.05 5.42 -20.77
C TRP A 313 1.75 4.65 -19.66
N CYS A 314 0.98 3.94 -18.85
CA CYS A 314 1.47 3.32 -17.63
C CYS A 314 2.35 2.11 -17.96
N LYS A 315 3.66 2.29 -17.80
CA LYS A 315 4.66 1.26 -18.01
C LYS A 315 5.53 1.10 -16.77
N VAL A 316 6.03 -0.10 -16.57
CA VAL A 316 7.07 -0.43 -15.60
C VAL A 316 8.01 -1.43 -16.24
N ALA A 317 9.31 -1.18 -16.15
CA ALA A 317 10.34 -2.00 -16.80
C ALA A 317 10.03 -2.30 -18.28
N GLY A 318 9.56 -1.28 -19.02
CA GLY A 318 9.22 -1.37 -20.45
C GLY A 318 7.91 -2.11 -20.77
N LYS A 319 7.24 -2.72 -19.80
CA LYS A 319 5.96 -3.44 -20.00
C LYS A 319 4.77 -2.58 -19.65
N GLU A 320 3.70 -2.69 -20.41
CA GLU A 320 2.41 -2.09 -20.05
C GLU A 320 1.92 -2.68 -18.72
N ARG A 321 1.45 -1.81 -17.83
CA ARG A 321 0.97 -2.19 -16.50
C ARG A 321 -0.25 -1.33 -16.11
N PRO A 322 -1.05 -1.77 -15.12
CA PRO A 322 -2.08 -0.93 -14.54
C PRO A 322 -1.50 0.40 -14.02
N CYS A 323 -2.25 1.48 -14.15
CA CYS A 323 -1.81 2.79 -13.69
C CYS A 323 -1.81 2.94 -12.17
N PHE A 324 -2.77 2.33 -11.48
CA PHE A 324 -2.99 2.54 -10.06
C PHE A 324 -2.84 1.23 -9.30
N LEU A 325 -2.16 1.27 -8.16
CA LEU A 325 -2.02 0.17 -7.20
C LEU A 325 -2.90 0.37 -5.96
N PHE A 326 -3.29 1.61 -5.70
CA PHE A 326 -4.15 2.00 -4.59
C PHE A 326 -5.31 2.84 -5.09
N ALA A 327 -6.39 2.92 -4.32
CA ALA A 327 -7.52 3.79 -4.64
C ALA A 327 -8.05 4.49 -3.39
N ARG A 328 -8.63 5.68 -3.59
CA ARG A 328 -9.26 6.49 -2.54
C ARG A 328 -10.45 7.32 -3.09
N LYS A 329 -11.36 7.78 -2.24
CA LYS A 329 -11.47 7.55 -0.79
C LYS A 329 -12.53 6.50 -0.50
N PHE A 330 -12.29 5.61 0.45
CA PHE A 330 -13.26 4.56 0.82
C PHE A 330 -13.75 4.75 2.26
N THR A 331 -15.04 4.49 2.47
CA THR A 331 -15.63 4.40 3.82
C THR A 331 -15.25 3.09 4.52
N ARG A 332 -15.39 3.01 5.85
CA ARG A 332 -15.27 1.74 6.58
C ARG A 332 -16.22 0.66 6.04
N ALA A 333 -17.47 1.03 5.74
CA ALA A 333 -18.46 0.11 5.19
C ALA A 333 -18.03 -0.43 3.80
N ALA A 334 -17.45 0.43 2.95
CA ALA A 334 -16.83 -0.01 1.71
C ALA A 334 -15.71 -1.03 1.94
N GLY A 335 -14.85 -0.80 2.95
CA GLY A 335 -13.80 -1.73 3.33
C GLY A 335 -14.33 -3.14 3.63
N PHE A 336 -15.39 -3.24 4.44
CA PHE A 336 -16.03 -4.53 4.74
C PHE A 336 -16.60 -5.21 3.50
N ARG A 337 -17.27 -4.45 2.61
CA ARG A 337 -17.79 -5.03 1.36
C ARG A 337 -16.69 -5.61 0.48
N LEU A 338 -15.56 -4.91 0.41
CA LEU A 338 -14.43 -5.31 -0.42
C LEU A 338 -13.71 -6.52 0.17
N LEU A 339 -13.62 -6.63 1.49
CA LEU A 339 -13.04 -7.79 2.17
C LEU A 339 -13.74 -9.09 1.74
N ASP A 340 -15.07 -9.10 1.65
CA ASP A 340 -15.85 -10.25 1.17
C ASP A 340 -15.54 -10.65 -0.29
N GLN A 341 -14.89 -9.76 -1.04
CA GLN A 341 -14.60 -9.91 -2.46
C GLN A 341 -13.10 -9.87 -2.77
N VAL A 342 -12.23 -9.76 -1.76
CA VAL A 342 -10.79 -9.44 -1.92
C VAL A 342 -10.09 -10.46 -2.83
N THR A 343 -10.35 -11.74 -2.60
CA THR A 343 -9.82 -12.86 -3.38
C THR A 343 -10.24 -12.86 -4.86
N LYS A 344 -11.29 -12.10 -5.22
CA LYS A 344 -11.82 -11.99 -6.60
C LYS A 344 -11.15 -10.88 -7.41
N TYR A 345 -10.46 -9.94 -6.77
CA TYR A 345 -9.81 -8.81 -7.46
C TYR A 345 -8.32 -8.65 -7.16
N GLU A 346 -7.83 -9.15 -6.03
CA GLU A 346 -6.45 -8.89 -5.62
C GLU A 346 -5.39 -9.67 -6.41
N LYS A 347 -5.79 -10.83 -6.94
CA LYS A 347 -4.91 -11.70 -7.71
C LYS A 347 -4.61 -11.01 -9.03
N ALA A 348 -3.32 -10.83 -9.29
CA ALA A 348 -2.81 -10.22 -10.52
C ALA A 348 -3.59 -10.74 -11.73
N VAL A 349 -4.23 -9.83 -12.47
CA VAL A 349 -4.83 -10.18 -13.76
C VAL A 349 -3.70 -10.80 -14.60
N PRO A 350 -3.84 -12.05 -15.11
CA PRO A 350 -2.83 -12.64 -15.96
C PRO A 350 -2.50 -11.67 -17.09
N SER A 351 -1.20 -11.41 -17.25
CA SER A 351 -0.62 -10.49 -18.24
C SER A 351 -1.08 -10.78 -19.65
#